data_AF-A0A3S3N752-F1
#
_entry.id   AF-A0A3S3N752-F1
#
_cell.length_a   1.000
_cell.length_b   1.000
_cell.length_c   1.000
_cell.angle_alpha   90.00
_cell.angle_beta   90.00
_cell.angle_gamma   90.00
#
_symmetry.space_group_name_H-M   'P 1'
#
loop_
_entity.id
_entity.type
_entity.pdbx_description
1 polymer ?
#
loop_
_entity_poly.entity_id
_entity_poly.type
_entity_poly.pdbx_seq_one_letter_code
_entity_poly.pdbx_strand_id
1 'polypeptide(L)'
;MAMSRAALQSALRRLGRPNAPAKRNFASSAHHDDAYETAKWEKITYLGIVSCTILAFYNLSKGHHHFEEPPQYPYLHIRNKEFPWGPDGLFEVKHKDH
;
A
#
# COMPACT_ATOMS: atom_id res chain seq x y z
N MET A 1 23.99 -52.33 48.82
CA MET A 1 24.57 -51.52 47.73
C MET A 1 23.59 -51.50 46.55
N ALA A 2 22.75 -50.46 46.44
CA ALA A 2 21.78 -50.35 45.35
C ALA A 2 21.59 -48.89 44.92
N MET A 3 22.70 -48.18 44.72
CA MET A 3 22.74 -46.81 44.19
C MET A 3 23.77 -46.69 43.06
N SER A 4 23.98 -47.75 42.29
CA SER A 4 24.98 -47.76 41.20
C SER A 4 24.38 -47.98 39.80
N ARG A 5 23.07 -48.25 39.69
CA ARG A 5 22.42 -48.51 38.39
C ARG A 5 21.63 -47.31 37.83
N ALA A 6 21.17 -46.39 38.68
CA ALA A 6 20.34 -45.25 38.23
C ALA A 6 21.15 -44.11 37.59
N ALA A 7 22.35 -43.83 38.11
CA ALA A 7 23.21 -42.79 37.55
C ALA A 7 23.67 -43.11 36.12
N LEU A 8 23.98 -44.38 35.85
CA LEU A 8 24.46 -44.82 34.55
C LEU A 8 23.40 -44.71 33.44
N GLN A 9 22.11 -44.91 33.80
CA GLN A 9 20.99 -44.74 32.86
C GLN A 9 20.73 -43.27 32.50
N SER A 10 20.95 -42.33 33.42
CA SER A 10 20.80 -40.89 33.14
C SER A 10 21.90 -40.33 32.22
N ALA A 11 23.11 -40.90 32.28
CA ALA A 11 24.23 -40.50 31.43
C ALA A 11 24.03 -40.94 29.97
N LEU A 12 23.49 -42.14 29.74
CA LEU A 12 23.27 -42.67 28.39
C LEU A 12 22.13 -41.96 27.63
N ARG A 13 21.14 -41.39 28.32
CA ARG A 13 20.04 -40.63 27.68
C ARG A 13 20.46 -39.26 27.15
N ARG A 14 21.56 -38.68 27.62
CA ARG A 14 22.08 -37.39 27.13
C ARG A 14 22.92 -37.52 25.86
N LEU A 15 23.37 -38.72 25.51
CA LEU A 15 24.28 -38.94 24.39
C LEU A 15 23.57 -39.07 23.02
N GLY A 16 22.24 -39.10 23.00
CA GLY A 16 21.45 -39.36 21.78
C GLY A 16 20.41 -38.30 21.42
N ARG A 17 20.45 -37.11 22.04
CA ARG A 17 19.49 -36.05 21.66
C ARG A 17 20.07 -35.31 20.44
N PRO A 18 19.46 -35.41 19.25
CA PRO A 18 19.91 -34.59 18.12
C PRO A 18 19.81 -33.14 18.55
N ASN A 19 20.86 -32.36 18.25
CA ASN A 19 20.93 -30.95 18.54
C ASN A 19 19.79 -30.29 17.76
N ALA A 20 18.63 -30.10 18.40
CA ALA A 20 17.50 -29.45 17.76
C ALA A 20 18.00 -28.08 17.32
N PRO A 21 17.81 -27.69 16.04
CA PRO A 21 18.28 -26.40 15.57
C PRO A 21 17.72 -25.34 16.50
N ALA A 22 18.59 -24.46 17.00
CA ALA A 22 18.20 -23.39 17.90
C ALA A 22 16.96 -22.72 17.30
N LYS A 23 15.82 -22.86 18.00
CA LYS A 23 14.56 -22.27 17.56
C LYS A 23 14.84 -20.78 17.41
N ARG A 24 14.93 -20.31 16.17
CA ARG A 24 15.15 -18.90 15.86
C ARG A 24 13.92 -18.19 16.39
N ASN A 25 14.00 -17.64 17.60
CA ASN A 25 12.98 -16.74 18.08
C ASN A 25 13.05 -15.56 17.11
N PHE A 26 11.99 -15.37 16.33
CA PHE A 26 11.83 -14.14 15.57
C PHE A 26 12.06 -12.98 16.55
N ALA A 27 12.84 -11.99 16.14
CA ALA A 27 13.05 -10.78 16.92
C ALA A 27 11.76 -9.92 16.88
N SER A 28 10.64 -10.48 17.32
CA SER A 28 9.46 -9.70 17.70
C SER A 28 9.81 -9.05 19.03
N SER A 29 9.94 -7.72 19.06
CA SER A 29 10.10 -7.02 20.33
C SER A 29 8.91 -7.37 21.22
N ALA A 30 9.12 -8.10 22.31
CA ALA A 30 8.06 -8.51 23.25
C ALA A 30 7.34 -7.35 23.96
N HIS A 31 7.76 -6.11 23.65
CA HIS A 31 7.23 -4.86 24.17
C HIS A 31 6.49 -4.02 23.12
N HIS A 32 6.29 -4.51 21.89
CA HIS A 32 5.41 -3.84 20.95
C HIS A 32 3.96 -4.18 21.30
N ASP A 33 3.21 -3.16 21.72
CA ASP A 33 1.77 -3.26 21.88
C ASP A 33 1.14 -3.16 20.48
N ASP A 34 0.98 -4.30 19.82
CA ASP A 34 0.41 -4.41 18.48
C ASP A 34 -1.00 -3.78 18.40
N ALA A 35 -1.76 -3.82 19.49
CA ALA A 35 -3.08 -3.21 19.56
C ALA A 35 -2.98 -1.67 19.58
N TYR A 36 -2.05 -1.12 20.36
CA TYR A 36 -1.76 0.32 20.37
C TYR A 36 -1.27 0.81 19.01
N GLU A 37 -0.34 0.09 18.38
CA GLU A 37 0.21 0.45 17.07
C GLU A 37 -0.86 0.40 15.97
N THR A 38 -1.73 -0.62 15.99
CA THR A 38 -2.88 -0.71 15.08
C THR A 38 -3.84 0.46 15.29
N ALA A 39 -4.19 0.76 16.55
CA ALA A 39 -5.09 1.87 16.88
C ALA A 39 -4.50 3.24 16.50
N LYS A 40 -3.17 3.39 16.56
CA LYS A 40 -2.48 4.61 16.10
C LYS A 40 -2.66 4.79 14.59
N TRP A 41 -2.35 3.76 13.80
CA TRP A 41 -2.47 3.83 12.35
C TRP A 41 -3.92 3.97 11.90
N GLU A 42 -4.86 3.31 12.58
CA GLU A 42 -6.30 3.48 12.37
C GLU A 42 -6.70 4.96 12.48
N LYS A 43 -6.30 5.64 13.57
CA LYS A 43 -6.60 7.07 13.78
C LYS A 43 -5.98 7.95 12.71
N ILE A 44 -4.72 7.70 12.34
CA ILE A 44 -4.02 8.44 11.28
C ILE A 44 -4.75 8.27 9.95
N THR A 45 -5.16 7.04 9.61
CA THR A 45 -5.91 6.74 8.39
C THR A 45 -7.27 7.42 8.39
N TYR A 46 -8.02 7.38 9.49
CA TYR A 46 -9.30 8.10 9.58
C TYR A 46 -9.13 9.61 9.41
N LEU A 47 -8.13 10.20 10.06
CA LEU A 47 -7.80 11.62 9.90
C LEU A 47 -7.44 11.94 8.44
N GLY A 48 -6.63 11.08 7.80
CA GLY A 48 -6.27 11.19 6.39
C GLY A 48 -7.50 11.11 5.47
N ILE A 49 -8.33 10.08 5.62
CA ILE A 49 -9.54 9.91 4.80
C ILE A 49 -10.49 11.09 4.96
N VAL A 50 -10.76 11.52 6.20
CA VAL A 50 -11.66 12.66 6.46
C VAL A 50 -11.11 13.94 5.83
N SER A 51 -9.83 14.25 6.05
CA SER A 51 -9.21 15.47 5.49
C SER A 51 -9.18 15.46 3.95
N CYS A 52 -8.78 14.34 3.34
CA CYS A 52 -8.75 14.19 1.88
C CYS A 52 -10.16 14.26 1.28
N THR A 53 -11.15 13.69 1.95
CA THR A 53 -12.55 13.73 1.50
C THR A 53 -13.10 15.16 1.52
N ILE A 54 -12.86 15.91 2.61
CA ILE A 54 -13.25 17.32 2.69
C ILE A 54 -12.55 18.14 1.59
N LEU A 55 -11.25 17.93 1.37
CA LEU A 55 -10.51 18.60 0.32
C LEU A 55 -11.05 18.25 -1.08
N ALA A 56 -11.43 16.99 -1.31
CA ALA A 56 -12.05 16.57 -2.56
C ALA A 56 -13.38 17.29 -2.79
N PHE A 57 -14.26 17.32 -1.79
CA PHE A 57 -15.51 18.08 -1.87
C PHE A 57 -15.27 19.56 -2.16
N TYR A 58 -14.31 20.19 -1.49
CA TYR A 58 -13.97 21.59 -1.73
C TYR A 58 -13.50 21.84 -3.18
N ASN A 59 -12.61 20.99 -3.72
CA ASN A 59 -12.13 21.15 -5.10
C ASN A 59 -13.22 20.86 -6.13
N LEU A 60 -14.02 19.81 -5.93
CA LEU A 60 -15.10 19.41 -6.84
C LEU A 60 -16.31 20.35 -6.78
N SER A 61 -16.49 21.09 -5.67
CA SER A 61 -17.56 22.09 -5.55
C SER A 61 -17.35 23.32 -6.45
N LYS A 62 -16.13 23.53 -6.94
CA LYS A 62 -15.80 24.64 -7.83
C LYS A 62 -16.05 24.20 -9.27
N GLY A 63 -16.70 25.07 -10.05
CA GLY A 63 -16.73 24.92 -11.51
C GLY A 63 -15.30 25.04 -12.08
N HIS A 64 -15.02 24.31 -13.16
CA HIS A 64 -13.81 24.52 -13.95
C HIS A 64 -14.13 25.47 -15.09
N HIS A 65 -13.42 26.60 -15.17
CA HIS A 65 -13.57 27.52 -16.28
C HIS A 65 -12.89 26.93 -17.52
N HIS A 66 -13.70 26.62 -18.54
CA HIS A 66 -13.19 26.48 -19.89
C HIS A 66 -12.96 27.88 -20.46
N PHE A 67 -11.76 28.11 -20.96
CA PHE A 67 -11.48 29.31 -21.74
C PHE A 67 -12.02 29.10 -23.16
N GLU A 68 -12.32 30.21 -23.84
CA GLU A 68 -12.63 30.17 -25.26
C GLU A 68 -11.49 29.48 -26.03
N GLU A 69 -11.86 28.72 -27.06
CA GLU A 69 -10.87 28.01 -27.87
C GLU A 69 -9.94 29.05 -28.52
N PRO A 70 -8.61 28.89 -28.39
CA PRO A 70 -7.69 29.80 -29.04
C PRO A 70 -7.88 29.73 -30.57
N PRO A 71 -7.49 30.80 -31.30
CA PRO A 71 -7.50 30.77 -32.76
C PRO A 71 -6.77 29.53 -33.29
N GLN A 72 -7.18 29.05 -34.47
CA GLN A 72 -6.57 27.88 -35.11
C GLN A 72 -5.12 28.19 -35.53
N TYR A 73 -4.19 27.99 -34.61
CA TYR A 73 -2.77 28.14 -34.88
C TYR A 73 -2.23 26.93 -35.65
N PRO A 74 -1.29 27.10 -36.60
CA PRO A 74 -0.74 26.01 -37.40
C PRO A 74 -0.07 24.89 -36.59
N TYR A 75 0.29 25.16 -35.34
CA TYR A 75 0.92 24.21 -34.42
C TYR A 75 -0.06 23.51 -33.46
N LEU A 76 -1.33 23.92 -33.43
CA LEU A 76 -2.39 23.27 -32.66
C LEU A 76 -3.14 22.29 -33.55
N HIS A 77 -3.66 21.22 -32.94
CA HIS A 77 -4.48 20.20 -33.64
C HIS A 77 -3.81 19.57 -34.88
N ILE A 78 -2.47 19.51 -34.94
CA ILE A 78 -1.76 18.83 -36.05
C ILE A 78 -2.06 17.33 -36.02
N ARG A 79 -2.45 16.79 -37.18
CA ARG A 79 -2.63 15.35 -37.41
C ARG A 79 -1.75 14.91 -38.60
N ASN A 80 -0.61 14.27 -38.30
CA ASN A 80 0.27 13.68 -39.32
C ASN A 80 -0.23 12.28 -39.78
N LYS A 81 -0.97 11.60 -38.92
CA LYS A 81 -1.60 10.30 -39.16
C LYS A 81 -2.90 10.26 -38.38
N GLU A 82 -3.95 9.73 -39.00
CA GLU A 82 -5.23 9.53 -38.36
C GLU A 82 -5.14 8.56 -37.18
N PHE A 83 -5.94 8.81 -36.13
CA PHE A 83 -6.04 7.87 -35.03
C PHE A 83 -6.85 6.64 -35.42
N PRO A 84 -6.59 5.48 -34.78
CA PRO A 84 -7.34 4.25 -35.06
C PRO A 84 -8.85 4.31 -34.75
N TRP A 85 -9.29 5.24 -33.91
CA TRP A 85 -10.67 5.31 -33.39
C TRP A 85 -11.49 6.51 -33.92
N GLY A 86 -10.89 7.38 -34.73
CA GLY A 86 -11.58 8.53 -35.31
C GLY A 86 -10.76 9.82 -35.33
N PRO A 87 -11.40 10.96 -35.67
CA PRO A 87 -10.72 12.25 -35.86
C PRO A 87 -10.29 12.92 -34.54
N ASP A 88 -10.98 12.62 -33.45
CA ASP A 88 -10.80 13.27 -32.15
C ASP A 88 -9.77 12.52 -31.29
N GLY A 89 -9.08 13.27 -30.43
CA GLY A 89 -8.15 12.73 -29.45
C GLY A 89 -8.83 11.83 -28.42
N LEU A 90 -8.07 10.90 -27.84
CA LEU A 90 -8.60 9.85 -26.95
C LEU A 90 -9.41 10.39 -25.76
N PHE A 91 -9.08 11.58 -25.27
CA PHE A 91 -9.73 12.23 -24.13
C PHE A 91 -10.31 13.61 -24.48
N GLU A 92 -10.45 13.93 -25.78
CA GLU A 92 -11.06 15.19 -26.21
C GLU A 92 -12.59 15.10 -26.04
N VAL A 93 -13.17 15.99 -25.23
CA VAL A 93 -14.62 16.10 -25.04
C VAL A 93 -15.09 17.35 -25.77
N LYS A 94 -16.01 17.19 -26.73
CA LYS A 94 -16.61 18.32 -27.45
C LYS A 94 -17.64 19.02 -26.58
N HIS A 95 -17.52 20.33 -26.41
CA HIS A 95 -18.64 21.17 -26.01
C HIS A 95 -19.58 21.30 -27.22
N LYS A 96 -20.86 20.97 -27.05
CA LYS A 96 -21.84 20.92 -28.15
C LYS A 96 -22.43 22.29 -28.52
N ASP A 97 -22.02 23.36 -27.86
CA ASP A 97 -22.66 24.66 -28.00
C ASP A 97 -21.62 25.74 -28.31
N HIS A 98 -21.46 26.08 -29.60
CA HIS A 98 -21.10 27.41 -30.11
C HIS A 98 -21.68 27.57 -31.52
#